data_AF-A0A920KXC1-F1
#
_entry.id   AF-A0A920KXC1-F1
#
_cell.length_a   1.000
_cell.length_b   1.000
_cell.length_c   1.000
_cell.angle_alpha   90.00
_cell.angle_beta   90.00
_cell.angle_gamma   90.00
#
_symmetry.space_group_name_H-M   'P 1'
#
loop_
_entity.id
_entity.type
_entity.pdbx_description
1 polymer ?
#
loop_
_entity_poly.entity_id
_entity_poly.type
_entity_poly.pdbx_seq_one_letter_code
_entity_poly.pdbx_strand_id
1 'polypeptide(L)'
;MALRKKSPAELKALMGISDKLAELNWTRNQSFTTPFTSDNARPAVYAFDGDVYTGLDAYTIDEEKWDTLNSSLRILSGLYGVLKPFDLMQPYRLEMGTSFSVNGSKNLYGFWQEKSLPNSIANSNLMSWS
;
A
#
# COMPACT_ATOMS: atom_id res chain seq x y z
N MET A 1 6.80 12.31 4.87
CA MET A 1 6.65 11.31 3.78
C MET A 1 7.49 11.71 2.58
N ALA A 2 8.37 10.83 2.06
CA ALA A 2 9.33 11.16 1.00
C ALA A 2 8.66 11.62 -0.31
N LEU A 3 7.52 11.01 -0.67
CA LEU A 3 6.74 11.36 -1.87
C LEU A 3 6.20 12.81 -1.88
N ARG A 4 6.07 13.47 -0.73
CA ARG A 4 5.65 14.90 -0.68
C ARG A 4 6.64 15.86 -1.31
N LYS A 5 7.90 15.44 -1.43
CA LYS A 5 8.97 16.24 -2.01
C LYS A 5 9.00 16.16 -3.55
N LYS A 6 8.16 15.31 -4.14
CA LYS A 6 8.07 15.09 -5.59
C LYS A 6 7.03 16.02 -6.19
N SER A 7 7.35 16.63 -7.32
CA SER A 7 6.39 17.34 -8.17
C SER A 7 5.45 16.36 -8.91
N PRO A 8 4.30 16.81 -9.42
CA PRO A 8 3.44 15.98 -10.26
C PRO A 8 4.19 15.37 -11.45
N ALA A 9 5.06 16.13 -12.12
CA ALA A 9 5.84 15.63 -13.25
C ALA A 9 6.80 14.50 -12.85
N GLU A 10 7.45 14.59 -11.68
CA GLU A 10 8.28 13.50 -11.18
C GLU A 10 7.46 12.28 -10.76
N LEU A 11 6.26 12.46 -10.17
CA LEU A 11 5.37 11.35 -9.83
C LEU A 11 4.87 10.63 -11.08
N LYS A 12 4.55 11.38 -12.14
CA LYS A 12 4.18 10.85 -13.45
C LYS A 12 5.26 9.91 -13.98
N ALA A 13 6.50 10.40 -14.04
CA ALA A 13 7.65 9.64 -14.54
C ALA A 13 7.95 8.43 -13.65
N LEU A 14 7.91 8.60 -12.32
CA LEU A 14 8.19 7.55 -11.35
C LEU A 14 7.18 6.40 -11.41
N MET A 15 5.90 6.70 -11.60
CA MET A 15 4.80 5.74 -11.49
C MET A 15 4.24 5.28 -12.84
N GLY A 16 4.69 5.85 -13.96
CA GLY A 16 4.20 5.52 -15.29
C GLY A 16 2.71 5.84 -15.50
N ILE A 17 2.23 6.94 -14.91
CA ILE A 17 0.80 7.31 -14.91
C ILE A 17 0.51 8.51 -15.81
N SER A 18 -0.78 8.84 -16.01
CA SER A 18 -1.20 10.05 -16.73
C SER A 18 -0.99 11.32 -15.88
N ASP A 19 -0.99 12.50 -16.51
CA ASP A 19 -0.90 13.79 -15.80
C ASP A 19 -2.00 13.96 -14.76
N LYS A 20 -3.24 13.60 -15.13
CA LYS A 20 -4.40 13.65 -14.22
C LYS A 20 -4.19 12.77 -12.98
N LEU A 21 -3.65 11.57 -13.17
CA LEU A 21 -3.36 10.67 -12.05
C LEU A 21 -2.16 11.15 -11.22
N ALA A 22 -1.17 11.76 -11.87
CA ALA A 22 -0.02 12.34 -11.17
C ALA A 22 -0.43 13.51 -10.27
N GLU A 23 -1.27 14.41 -10.76
CA GLU A 23 -1.82 15.52 -9.98
C GLU A 23 -2.65 15.01 -8.80
N LEU A 24 -3.56 14.05 -9.05
CA LEU A 24 -4.37 13.43 -8.00
C LEU A 24 -3.50 12.82 -6.89
N ASN A 25 -2.46 12.08 -7.25
CA ASN A 25 -1.57 11.45 -6.27
C ASN A 25 -0.66 12.48 -5.58
N TRP A 26 -0.27 13.54 -6.26
CA TRP A 26 0.40 14.68 -5.63
C TRP A 26 -0.49 15.30 -4.55
N THR A 27 -1.74 15.65 -4.87
CA THR A 27 -2.70 16.20 -3.89
C THR A 27 -2.90 15.25 -2.70
N ARG A 28 -3.04 13.95 -2.93
CA ARG A 28 -3.14 12.93 -1.87
C ARG A 28 -1.91 12.93 -0.98
N ASN A 29 -0.71 12.98 -1.56
CA ASN A 29 0.54 13.03 -0.81
C ASN A 29 0.62 14.27 0.08
N GLN A 30 0.18 15.42 -0.41
CA GLN A 30 0.15 16.68 0.34
C GLN A 30 -0.90 16.68 1.45
N SER A 31 -2.08 16.11 1.17
CA SER A 31 -3.21 16.06 2.10
C SER A 31 -3.10 14.92 3.11
N PHE A 32 -2.11 14.03 2.95
CA PHE A 32 -1.91 12.92 3.85
C PHE A 32 -1.84 13.44 5.30
N THR A 33 -2.47 12.76 6.25
CA THR A 33 -2.37 13.22 7.64
C THR A 33 -2.61 12.07 8.61
N THR A 34 -2.04 12.22 9.79
CA THR A 34 -2.21 11.30 10.92
C THR A 34 -2.63 12.12 12.14
N PRO A 35 -3.42 11.55 13.07
CA PRO A 35 -3.85 10.15 13.15
C PRO A 35 -4.89 9.75 12.10
N PHE A 36 -4.96 8.45 11.79
CA PHE A 36 -5.99 7.90 10.92
C PHE A 36 -7.29 7.70 11.68
N THR A 37 -8.38 8.18 11.10
CA THR A 37 -9.74 8.05 11.63
C THR A 37 -10.66 7.59 10.51
N SER A 38 -11.88 7.17 10.86
CA SER A 38 -12.92 6.86 9.88
C SER A 38 -13.24 8.02 8.92
N ASP A 39 -12.93 9.25 9.31
CA ASP A 39 -13.22 10.44 8.50
C ASP A 39 -12.17 10.68 7.42
N ASN A 40 -10.93 10.25 7.63
CA ASN A 40 -9.81 10.54 6.74
C ASN A 40 -9.16 9.29 6.11
N ALA A 41 -9.52 8.10 6.57
CA ALA A 41 -8.95 6.83 6.17
C ALA A 41 -10.04 5.75 6.10
N ARG A 42 -9.76 4.65 5.40
CA ARG A 42 -10.64 3.49 5.31
C ARG A 42 -9.87 2.19 5.50
N PRO A 43 -10.52 1.10 5.92
CA PRO A 43 -9.88 -0.21 6.02
C PRO A 43 -9.21 -0.62 4.70
N ALA A 44 -8.01 -1.18 4.80
CA ALA A 44 -7.19 -1.58 3.65
C ALA A 44 -7.92 -2.53 2.69
N VAL A 45 -8.69 -3.48 3.22
CA VAL A 45 -9.43 -4.47 2.43
C VAL A 45 -10.46 -3.83 1.49
N TYR A 46 -10.99 -2.66 1.83
CA TYR A 46 -11.90 -1.88 0.98
C TYR A 46 -11.17 -0.86 0.11
N ALA A 47 -9.85 -0.73 0.29
CA ALA A 47 -9.06 0.31 -0.35
C ALA A 47 -8.43 -0.11 -1.68
N PHE A 48 -8.18 -1.40 -1.88
CA PHE A 48 -7.51 -1.95 -3.05
C PHE A 48 -8.53 -2.48 -4.06
N ASP A 49 -8.55 -1.85 -5.24
CA ASP A 49 -9.45 -2.13 -6.37
C ASP A 49 -8.65 -2.59 -7.60
N GLY A 50 -7.58 -3.35 -7.37
CA GLY A 50 -6.78 -3.94 -8.45
C GLY A 50 -7.23 -5.38 -8.73
N ASP A 51 -6.95 -5.90 -9.93
CA ASP A 51 -7.37 -7.23 -10.40
C ASP A 51 -7.10 -8.38 -9.42
N VAL A 52 -6.05 -8.25 -8.59
CA VAL A 52 -5.68 -9.22 -7.55
C VAL A 52 -6.68 -9.26 -6.38
N TYR A 53 -7.34 -8.13 -6.08
CA TYR A 53 -8.25 -7.97 -4.94
C TYR A 53 -9.72 -8.06 -5.34
N THR A 54 -10.03 -7.94 -6.63
CA THR A 54 -11.38 -8.16 -7.17
C THR A 54 -11.92 -9.56 -6.82
N GLY A 55 -11.03 -10.55 -6.66
CA GLY A 55 -11.40 -11.91 -6.28
C GLY A 55 -11.80 -12.11 -4.81
N LEU A 56 -11.55 -11.13 -3.92
CA LEU A 56 -11.84 -11.26 -2.49
C LEU A 56 -13.28 -10.85 -2.12
N ASP A 57 -13.97 -10.10 -2.98
CA ASP A 57 -15.27 -9.44 -2.74
C ASP A 57 -15.50 -9.11 -1.25
N ALA A 58 -14.63 -8.25 -0.72
CA ALA A 58 -14.52 -8.01 0.72
C ALA A 58 -15.82 -7.54 1.38
N TYR A 59 -16.72 -6.92 0.60
CA TYR A 59 -18.01 -6.45 1.08
C TYR A 59 -19.02 -7.58 1.35
N THR A 60 -18.76 -8.78 0.83
CA THR A 60 -19.62 -9.96 1.03
C THR A 60 -19.12 -10.89 2.14
N ILE A 61 -17.98 -10.59 2.74
CA ILE A 61 -17.41 -11.40 3.82
C ILE A 61 -18.18 -11.13 5.11
N ASP A 62 -18.77 -12.18 5.65
CA ASP A 62 -19.48 -12.18 6.94
C ASP A 62 -18.58 -11.68 8.09
N GLU A 63 -19.16 -10.90 8.99
CA GLU A 63 -18.50 -10.36 10.18
C GLU A 63 -17.92 -11.46 11.07
N GLU A 64 -18.59 -12.62 11.14
CA GLU A 64 -18.10 -13.79 11.89
C GLU A 64 -16.73 -14.29 11.39
N LYS A 65 -16.37 -13.98 10.14
CA LYS A 65 -15.10 -14.40 9.51
C LYS A 65 -14.00 -13.34 9.64
N TRP A 66 -14.26 -12.18 10.22
CA TRP A 66 -13.29 -11.09 10.29
C TRP A 66 -12.01 -11.47 11.02
N ASP A 67 -12.10 -12.24 12.11
CA ASP A 67 -10.90 -12.71 12.82
C ASP A 67 -10.04 -13.65 11.97
N THR A 68 -10.70 -14.50 11.18
CA THR A 68 -10.01 -15.40 10.25
C THR A 68 -9.37 -14.60 9.11
N LEU A 69 -10.07 -13.61 8.56
CA LEU A 69 -9.54 -12.71 7.54
C LEU A 69 -8.32 -11.94 8.07
N ASN A 70 -8.45 -11.37 9.27
CA ASN A 70 -7.42 -10.57 9.92
C ASN A 70 -6.17 -11.39 10.30
N SER A 71 -6.32 -12.68 10.58
CA SER A 71 -5.20 -13.59 10.84
C SER A 71 -4.55 -14.12 9.56
N SER A 72 -5.32 -14.31 8.49
CA SER A 72 -4.89 -15.06 7.30
C SER A 72 -4.49 -14.19 6.11
N LEU A 73 -4.99 -12.96 5.99
CA LEU A 73 -4.70 -12.06 4.88
C LEU A 73 -3.69 -10.98 5.27
N ARG A 74 -2.70 -10.77 4.41
CA ARG A 74 -1.75 -9.66 4.49
C ARG A 74 -1.71 -8.95 3.14
N ILE A 75 -1.71 -7.63 3.18
CA ILE A 75 -1.69 -6.78 1.98
C ILE A 75 -0.32 -6.12 1.88
N LEU A 76 0.39 -6.39 0.78
CA LEU A 76 1.66 -5.74 0.49
C LEU A 76 1.45 -4.35 -0.10
N SER A 77 2.16 -3.38 0.47
CA SER A 77 1.93 -1.96 0.26
C SER A 77 3.26 -1.22 0.15
N GLY A 78 3.50 -0.50 -0.95
CA GLY A 78 4.75 0.25 -1.12
C GLY A 78 4.92 1.36 -0.08
N LEU A 79 3.82 1.97 0.36
CA LEU A 79 3.84 3.08 1.33
C LEU A 79 3.74 2.62 2.79
N TYR A 80 3.03 1.52 3.05
CA TYR A 80 2.74 1.05 4.41
C TYR A 80 3.47 -0.25 4.77
N GLY A 81 4.19 -0.88 3.84
CA GLY A 81 4.86 -2.16 4.05
C GLY A 81 3.86 -3.31 4.00
N VAL A 82 3.45 -3.81 5.17
CA VAL A 82 2.46 -4.90 5.29
C VAL A 82 1.28 -4.40 6.09
N LEU A 83 0.08 -4.47 5.51
CA LEU A 83 -1.17 -4.12 6.16
C LEU A 83 -1.98 -5.36 6.49
N LYS A 84 -2.69 -5.31 7.62
CA LYS A 84 -3.83 -6.18 7.88
C LYS A 84 -5.07 -5.66 7.13
N PRO A 85 -6.07 -6.52 6.89
CA PRO A 85 -7.28 -6.16 6.15
C PRO A 85 -8.01 -4.93 6.72
N PHE A 86 -8.04 -4.81 8.05
CA PHE A 86 -8.79 -3.76 8.73
C PHE A 86 -7.94 -2.58 9.20
N ASP A 87 -6.64 -2.56 8.86
CA ASP A 87 -5.81 -1.38 9.14
C ASP A 87 -6.35 -0.18 8.34
N LEU A 88 -6.55 0.94 9.03
CA LEU A 88 -6.96 2.19 8.37
C LEU A 88 -5.81 2.73 7.53
N MET A 89 -6.12 3.10 6.29
CA MET A 89 -5.17 3.75 5.40
C MET A 89 -5.82 4.86 4.57
N GLN A 90 -5.01 5.88 4.28
CA GLN A 90 -5.37 6.91 3.32
C GLN A 90 -5.00 6.48 1.90
N PRO A 91 -5.76 6.92 0.88
CA PRO A 91 -5.49 6.56 -0.51
C PRO A 91 -4.13 7.08 -0.95
N TYR A 92 -3.39 6.23 -1.64
CA TYR A 92 -2.08 6.53 -2.20
C TYR A 92 -1.86 5.73 -3.48
N ARG A 93 -0.81 6.06 -4.23
CA ARG A 93 -0.28 5.20 -5.29
C ARG A 93 1.22 5.09 -5.10
N LEU A 94 1.70 3.89 -4.81
CA LEU A 94 3.12 3.53 -4.80
C LEU A 94 3.21 2.00 -4.81
N GLU A 95 3.49 1.43 -5.98
CA GLU A 95 3.59 -0.02 -6.12
C GLU A 95 4.94 -0.49 -5.55
N MET A 96 4.97 -1.67 -4.92
CA MET A 96 6.19 -2.20 -4.29
C MET A 96 7.37 -2.35 -5.28
N GLY A 97 7.07 -2.61 -6.56
CA GLY A 97 8.07 -2.69 -7.64
C GLY A 97 8.58 -1.34 -8.15
N THR A 98 8.06 -0.21 -7.66
CA THR A 98 8.51 1.12 -8.08
C THR A 98 9.98 1.32 -7.68
N SER A 99 10.81 1.72 -8.64
CA SER A 99 12.22 2.05 -8.39
C SER A 99 12.32 3.38 -7.63
N PHE A 100 12.12 3.31 -6.31
CA PHE A 100 12.14 4.46 -5.42
C PHE A 100 13.01 4.16 -4.20
N SER A 101 14.12 4.90 -4.09
CA SER A 101 15.03 4.84 -2.96
C SER A 101 14.53 5.69 -1.80
N VAL A 102 14.54 5.11 -0.59
CA VAL A 102 14.15 5.80 0.64
C VAL A 102 15.27 5.60 1.66
N ASN A 103 15.78 6.69 2.24
CA ASN A 103 16.81 6.66 3.29
C ASN A 103 18.04 5.80 2.95
N GLY A 104 18.50 5.84 1.70
CA GLY A 104 19.69 5.08 1.25
C GLY A 104 19.40 3.65 0.79
N SER A 105 18.13 3.19 0.84
CA SER A 105 17.76 1.89 0.29
C SER A 105 17.86 1.87 -1.24
N LYS A 106 18.19 0.70 -1.80
CA LYS A 106 18.20 0.50 -3.26
C LYS A 106 16.79 0.63 -3.87
N ASN A 107 15.77 0.16 -3.15
CA ASN A 107 14.37 0.20 -3.56
C ASN A 107 13.45 0.05 -2.33
N LEU A 108 12.13 0.02 -2.57
CA LEU A 108 11.11 -0.15 -1.53
C LEU A 108 11.20 -1.51 -0.83
N TYR A 109 11.50 -2.58 -1.57
CA TYR A 109 11.66 -3.91 -0.98
C TYR A 109 12.79 -3.92 0.07
N GLY A 110 13.97 -3.42 -0.29
CA GLY A 110 15.10 -3.32 0.64
C GLY A 110 14.80 -2.42 1.84
N PHE A 111 14.10 -1.30 1.62
CA PHE A 111 13.67 -0.42 2.70
C PHE A 111 12.76 -1.15 3.72
N TRP A 112 11.77 -1.89 3.23
CA TRP A 112 10.84 -2.62 4.11
C TRP A 112 11.45 -3.89 4.70
N GLN A 113 12.40 -4.53 4.01
CA GLN A 113 13.12 -5.68 4.54
C GLN A 113 13.88 -5.33 5.82
N GLU A 114 14.61 -4.22 5.78
CA GLU A 114 15.36 -3.70 6.94
C GLU A 114 14.43 -3.23 8.06
N LYS A 115 13.31 -2.60 7.71
CA LYS A 115 12.43 -1.94 8.69
C LYS A 115 11.36 -2.83 9.32
N SER A 116 10.82 -3.82 8.61
CA SER A 116 9.52 -4.43 9.01
C SER A 116 9.23 -5.85 8.52
N LEU A 117 9.96 -6.40 7.54
CA LEU A 117 9.73 -7.77 7.06
C LEU A 117 10.39 -8.94 7.83
N PRO A 118 10.97 -8.86 9.06
CA PRO A 118 11.67 -10.03 9.57
C PRO A 118 10.83 -11.26 9.91
N ASN A 119 9.50 -11.22 10.11
CA ASN A 119 8.77 -12.41 10.58
C ASN A 119 7.32 -12.61 10.10
N SER A 120 6.69 -11.64 9.42
CA SER A 120 5.26 -11.75 9.04
C SER A 120 5.00 -12.43 7.69
N ILE A 121 6.03 -12.61 6.86
CA ILE A 121 5.95 -13.25 5.53
C ILE A 121 6.67 -14.61 5.50
N ALA A 122 7.46 -14.94 6.53
CA ALA A 122 8.34 -16.12 6.54
C ALA A 122 7.61 -17.49 6.43
N ASN A 123 6.28 -17.53 6.62
CA ASN A 123 5.49 -18.77 6.57
C ASN A 123 4.46 -18.83 5.43
N SER A 124 4.44 -17.87 4.51
CA SER A 124 3.60 -17.95 3.32
C SER A 124 4.48 -18.13 2.10
N ASN A 125 4.36 -19.27 1.42
CA ASN A 125 4.84 -19.55 0.07
C ASN A 125 4.29 -18.54 -0.94
N LEU A 126 4.70 -17.28 -0.86
CA LEU A 126 4.37 -16.26 -1.84
C LEU A 126 5.38 -16.38 -2.98
N MET A 127 4.96 -17.19 -3.95
CA MET A 127 5.35 -17.20 -5.36
C MET A 127 6.77 -16.70 -5.63
N SER A 128 7.67 -17.67 -5.84
CA SER A 128 8.85 -17.46 -6.67
C SER A 128 8.41 -16.89 -8.02
N TRP A 129 8.79 -15.66 -8.31
CA TRP A 129 8.75 -15.12 -9.67
C TRP A 129 10.19 -15.10 -10.18
N SER A 130 10.47 -16.07 -11.06
CA SER A 130 11.52 -15.99 -12.08
C SER A 130 11.17 -14.92 -13.11
#